data_AF-A0A3D0N7E9-F1
#
_entry.id   AF-A0A3D0N7E9-F1
#
_cell.length_a   1.000
_cell.length_b   1.000
_cell.length_c   1.000
_cell.angle_alpha   90.00
_cell.angle_beta   90.00
_cell.angle_gamma   90.00
#
_symmetry.space_group_name_H-M   'P 1'
#
loop_
_entity.id
_entity.type
_entity.pdbx_description
1 polymer ?
#
loop_
_entity_poly.entity_id
_entity_poly.type
_entity_poly.pdbx_seq_one_letter_code
_entity_poly.pdbx_strand_id
1 'polypeptide(L)'
;MRTAAVLVVVLSLLVSAWAIAALTVNIQVAPAQIVLSAPLEWITVHADIAYADVDPDSVTINGLDDLWIKSDNCGNLVAKVRFVDIVSQLSAPSAVIVLEGETTDGEAFSGSQTVRVK
;
A
#
# COMPACT_ATOMS: atom_id res chain seq x y z
N MET A 1 -45.83 21.79 -3.45
CA MET A 1 -44.39 21.57 -3.76
C MET A 1 -43.60 21.09 -2.53
N ARG A 2 -44.10 20.10 -1.77
CA ARG A 2 -43.44 19.58 -0.54
C ARG A 2 -43.27 18.05 -0.50
N THR A 3 -43.52 17.37 -1.62
CA THR A 3 -43.47 15.90 -1.72
C THR A 3 -42.27 15.40 -2.53
N ALA A 4 -41.65 16.25 -3.37
CA ALA A 4 -40.50 15.87 -4.19
C ALA A 4 -39.16 15.78 -3.41
N ALA A 5 -39.03 16.50 -2.30
CA ALA A 5 -37.79 16.54 -1.52
C ALA A 5 -37.54 15.26 -0.70
N VAL A 6 -38.58 14.48 -0.41
CA VAL A 6 -38.46 13.26 0.41
C VAL A 6 -38.00 12.06 -0.42
N LEU A 7 -38.26 12.05 -1.73
CA LEU A 7 -37.92 10.92 -2.60
C LEU A 7 -36.43 10.88 -3.00
N VAL A 8 -35.75 12.03 -3.02
CA VAL A 8 -34.34 12.13 -3.46
C VAL A 8 -33.36 11.72 -2.36
N VAL A 9 -33.72 11.88 -1.09
CA VAL A 9 -32.82 11.59 0.06
C VAL A 9 -32.64 10.09 0.29
N VAL A 10 -33.59 9.26 -0.15
CA VAL A 10 -33.51 7.79 0.03
C VAL A 10 -32.54 7.14 -0.97
N LEU A 11 -32.26 7.78 -2.11
CA LEU A 11 -31.35 7.24 -3.13
C LEU A 11 -29.86 7.43 -2.79
N SER A 12 -29.55 8.29 -1.81
CA SER A 12 -28.18 8.67 -1.45
C SER A 12 -27.50 7.74 -0.42
N LEU A 13 -28.20 6.72 0.09
CA LEU A 13 -27.72 5.87 1.19
C LEU A 13 -27.28 4.46 0.75
N LEU A 14 -27.20 4.19 -0.55
CA LEU A 14 -26.80 2.88 -1.10
C LEU A 14 -25.38 2.85 -1.69
N VAL A 15 -24.51 3.81 -1.35
CA VAL A 15 -23.06 3.59 -1.50
C VAL A 15 -22.64 2.69 -0.34
N SER A 16 -23.04 1.42 -0.41
CA SER A 16 -22.41 0.38 0.37
C SER A 16 -20.96 0.36 -0.09
N ALA A 17 -20.05 0.81 0.77
CA ALA A 17 -18.64 0.54 0.64
C ALA A 17 -18.51 -0.98 0.53
N TRP A 18 -18.39 -1.48 -0.71
CA TRP A 18 -17.94 -2.83 -0.92
C TRP A 18 -16.50 -2.81 -0.47
N ALA A 19 -16.28 -3.23 0.77
CA ALA A 19 -14.99 -3.72 1.18
C ALA A 19 -14.77 -4.99 0.34
N ILE A 20 -14.24 -4.80 -0.87
CA ILE A 20 -13.64 -5.90 -1.62
C ILE A 20 -12.50 -6.38 -0.72
N ALA A 21 -12.60 -7.62 -0.25
CA ALA A 21 -11.54 -8.21 0.54
C ALA A 21 -10.30 -8.26 -0.34
N ALA A 22 -9.28 -7.47 -0.01
CA ALA A 22 -8.03 -7.46 -0.76
C ALA A 22 -7.32 -8.81 -0.60
N LEU A 23 -6.73 -9.30 -1.71
CA LEU A 23 -5.81 -10.42 -1.69
C LEU A 23 -4.68 -10.12 -0.69
N THR A 24 -4.53 -10.97 0.33
CA THR A 24 -3.44 -10.82 1.29
C THR A 24 -2.15 -11.34 0.68
N VAL A 25 -1.16 -10.46 0.51
CA VAL A 25 0.18 -10.81 0.03
C VAL A 25 1.17 -10.80 1.18
N ASN A 26 2.06 -11.79 1.21
CA ASN A 26 3.17 -11.80 2.16
C ASN A 26 4.24 -10.81 1.70
N ILE A 27 4.76 -9.99 2.62
CA ILE A 27 5.76 -8.99 2.30
C ILE A 27 6.98 -9.06 3.22
N GLN A 28 8.12 -8.64 2.69
CA GLN A 28 9.36 -8.46 3.43
C GLN A 28 9.92 -7.07 3.17
N VAL A 29 10.10 -6.30 4.25
CA VAL A 29 10.65 -4.95 4.24
C VAL A 29 12.15 -5.01 4.56
N ALA A 30 12.94 -4.36 3.71
CA ALA A 30 14.37 -4.17 3.86
C ALA A 30 14.70 -2.67 3.94
N PRO A 31 15.49 -2.24 4.94
CA PRO A 31 16.02 -3.04 6.05
C PRO A 31 14.94 -3.39 7.10
N ALA A 32 15.10 -4.53 7.79
CA ALA A 32 14.17 -4.96 8.85
C ALA A 32 14.26 -4.10 10.14
N GLN A 33 15.33 -3.32 10.27
CA GLN A 33 15.50 -2.31 11.31
C GLN A 33 15.83 -0.97 10.65
N ILE A 34 15.01 0.04 10.94
CA ILE A 34 15.18 1.40 10.45
C ILE A 34 15.77 2.24 11.58
N VAL A 35 16.87 2.93 11.31
CA VAL A 35 17.51 3.84 12.26
C VAL A 35 17.26 5.27 11.75
N LEU A 36 16.42 6.04 12.42
CA LEU A 36 15.97 7.36 11.93
C LEU A 36 17.12 8.38 11.83
N SER A 37 18.16 8.20 12.65
CA SER A 37 19.37 9.03 12.64
C SER A 37 20.40 8.62 11.59
N ALA A 38 20.24 7.47 10.93
CA ALA A 38 21.15 6.98 9.90
C ALA A 38 20.49 7.18 8.51
N PRO A 39 21.09 7.97 7.62
CA PRO A 39 20.50 8.22 6.30
C PRO A 39 20.44 6.93 5.48
N LEU A 40 19.23 6.54 5.09
CA LEU A 40 18.97 5.52 4.08
C LEU A 40 18.52 6.22 2.81
N GLU A 41 18.80 5.63 1.65
CA GLU A 41 18.26 6.15 0.39
C GLU A 41 16.84 5.61 0.15
N TRP A 42 16.65 4.31 0.35
CA TRP A 42 15.42 3.59 0.04
C TRP A 42 15.00 2.64 1.16
N ILE A 43 13.69 2.50 1.34
CA ILE A 43 13.07 1.33 1.98
C ILE A 43 12.50 0.47 0.85
N THR A 44 12.84 -0.81 0.86
CA THR A 44 12.46 -1.77 -0.19
C THR A 44 11.47 -2.77 0.38
N VAL A 45 10.38 -3.03 -0.33
CA VAL A 45 9.35 -4.01 0.01
C VAL A 45 9.34 -5.07 -1.09
N HIS A 46 9.63 -6.31 -0.72
CA HIS A 46 9.42 -7.49 -1.55
C HIS A 46 8.03 -8.04 -1.25
N ALA A 47 7.26 -8.39 -2.27
CA ALA A 47 5.93 -8.96 -2.12
C ALA A 47 5.82 -10.28 -2.89
N ASP A 48 5.19 -11.29 -2.27
CA ASP A 48 4.95 -12.60 -2.87
C ASP A 48 3.75 -12.54 -3.86
N ILE A 49 3.87 -11.67 -4.87
CA ILE A 49 2.94 -11.50 -5.99
C ILE A 49 3.74 -11.26 -7.27
N ALA A 50 3.33 -11.85 -8.39
CA ALA A 50 4.02 -11.69 -9.66
C ALA A 50 3.90 -10.25 -10.15
N TYR A 51 5.03 -9.63 -10.52
CA TYR A 51 5.06 -8.26 -11.03
C TYR A 51 4.24 -8.09 -12.31
N ALA A 52 4.12 -9.14 -13.12
CA ALA A 52 3.37 -9.13 -14.36
C ALA A 52 1.85 -9.01 -14.16
N ASP A 53 1.35 -9.38 -12.99
CA ASP A 53 -0.08 -9.38 -12.66
C ASP A 53 -0.49 -8.08 -11.93
N VAL A 54 0.45 -7.18 -11.65
CA VAL A 54 0.22 -5.95 -10.88
C VAL A 54 0.03 -4.76 -11.81
N ASP A 55 -0.97 -3.92 -11.53
CA ASP A 55 -1.07 -2.59 -12.14
C ASP A 55 -0.05 -1.65 -11.47
N PRO A 56 1.03 -1.26 -12.18
CA PRO A 56 2.12 -0.46 -11.62
C PRO A 56 1.66 0.89 -11.08
N ASP A 57 0.63 1.50 -11.67
CA ASP A 57 0.18 2.86 -11.32
C ASP A 57 -0.72 2.88 -10.07
N SER A 58 -1.16 1.71 -9.61
CA SER A 58 -2.00 1.55 -8.42
C SER A 58 -1.22 1.34 -7.11
N VAL A 59 0.08 1.01 -7.21
CA VAL A 59 0.87 0.54 -6.06
C VAL A 59 1.21 1.68 -5.12
N THR A 60 0.96 1.49 -3.83
CA THR A 60 1.35 2.45 -2.78
C THR A 60 2.06 1.79 -1.61
N ILE A 61 2.94 2.54 -0.94
CA ILE A 61 3.52 2.18 0.36
C ILE A 61 3.08 3.21 1.39
N ASN A 62 2.28 2.80 2.37
CA ASN A 62 1.60 3.68 3.32
C ASN A 62 0.91 4.88 2.63
N GLY A 63 0.25 4.63 1.49
CA GLY A 63 -0.42 5.66 0.69
C GLY A 63 0.51 6.59 -0.10
N LEU A 64 1.82 6.34 -0.14
CA LEU A 64 2.76 7.02 -1.03
C LEU A 64 2.85 6.27 -2.37
N ASP A 65 2.69 7.00 -3.47
CA ASP A 65 2.61 6.49 -4.85
C ASP A 65 3.88 6.76 -5.69
N ASP A 66 4.72 7.73 -5.30
CA ASP A 66 6.04 7.96 -5.92
C ASP A 66 7.04 6.86 -5.53
N LEU A 67 6.86 5.70 -6.16
CA LEU A 67 7.61 4.48 -5.91
C LEU A 67 8.48 4.11 -7.10
N TRP A 68 9.65 3.55 -6.81
CA TRP A 68 10.39 2.78 -7.81
C TRP A 68 10.01 1.31 -7.70
N ILE A 69 9.29 0.82 -8.69
CA ILE A 69 8.83 -0.57 -8.78
C ILE A 69 9.58 -1.34 -9.86
N LYS A 70 9.77 -2.65 -9.65
CA LYS A 70 10.35 -3.58 -10.62
C LYS A 70 10.03 -5.03 -10.25
N SER A 71 10.36 -5.96 -11.14
CA SER A 71 10.46 -7.37 -10.79
C SER A 71 11.79 -7.72 -10.09
N ASP A 72 11.76 -8.69 -9.19
CA ASP A 72 12.96 -9.38 -8.72
C ASP A 72 13.37 -10.53 -9.68
N ASN A 73 14.41 -11.27 -9.29
CA ASN A 73 14.92 -12.39 -10.08
C ASN A 73 13.96 -13.58 -10.17
N CYS A 74 12.94 -13.63 -9.31
CA CYS A 74 11.88 -14.64 -9.31
C CYS A 74 10.63 -14.16 -10.07
N GLY A 75 10.61 -12.91 -10.55
CA GLY A 75 9.46 -12.31 -11.23
C GLY A 75 8.45 -11.65 -10.28
N ASN A 76 8.75 -11.56 -9.00
CA ASN A 76 7.86 -10.99 -7.98
C ASN A 76 8.01 -9.46 -7.87
N LEU A 77 6.98 -8.79 -7.37
CA LEU A 77 6.94 -7.34 -7.16
C LEU A 77 7.98 -6.91 -6.11
N VAL A 78 8.78 -5.91 -6.48
CA VAL A 78 9.62 -5.13 -5.58
C VAL A 78 9.23 -3.67 -5.71
N ALA A 79 8.84 -3.06 -4.59
CA ALA A 79 8.52 -1.64 -4.51
C ALA A 79 9.51 -0.92 -3.60
N LYS A 80 9.97 0.26 -3.99
CA LYS A 80 10.92 1.06 -3.24
C LYS A 80 10.37 2.46 -3.02
N VAL A 81 10.35 2.89 -1.76
CA VAL A 81 10.00 4.26 -1.36
C VAL A 81 11.25 4.97 -0.87
N ARG A 82 11.43 6.25 -1.23
CA ARG A 82 12.57 7.01 -0.70
C ARG A 82 12.38 7.19 0.80
N PHE A 83 13.47 7.03 1.54
CA PHE A 83 13.43 7.16 3.00
C PHE A 83 12.88 8.54 3.44
N VAL A 84 13.31 9.60 2.73
CA VAL A 84 12.89 10.99 3.01
C VAL A 84 11.39 11.22 2.87
N ASP A 85 10.70 10.43 2.06
CA ASP A 85 9.28 10.62 1.78
C ASP A 85 8.40 9.92 2.83
N ILE A 86 8.91 8.85 3.46
CA ILE A 86 8.16 8.06 4.45
C ILE A 86 8.58 8.32 5.90
N VAL A 87 9.76 8.93 6.15
CA VAL A 87 10.33 9.07 7.50
C VAL A 87 9.39 9.73 8.52
N SER A 88 8.54 10.67 8.08
CA SER A 88 7.57 11.36 8.94
C SER A 88 6.48 10.44 9.50
N GLN A 89 6.27 9.27 8.87
CA GLN A 89 5.31 8.26 9.28
C GLN A 89 5.92 7.18 10.18
N LEU A 90 7.24 7.21 10.39
CA LEU A 90 7.96 6.21 11.18
C LEU A 90 8.21 6.73 12.59
N SER A 91 7.85 5.92 13.60
CA SER A 91 8.10 6.26 15.01
C SER A 91 8.63 5.07 15.79
N ALA A 92 9.54 5.32 16.73
CA ALA A 92 10.07 4.29 17.63
C ALA A 92 8.99 3.82 18.63
N PRO A 93 8.99 2.54 19.05
CA PRO A 93 9.99 1.51 18.77
C PRO A 93 9.74 0.68 17.49
N SER A 94 8.62 0.92 16.80
CA SER A 94 8.21 0.15 15.63
C SER A 94 7.20 0.92 14.78
N ALA A 95 7.22 0.68 13.47
CA ALA A 95 6.25 1.20 12.53
C ALA A 95 5.66 0.06 11.69
N VAL A 96 4.43 0.25 11.20
CA VAL A 96 3.80 -0.66 10.23
C VAL A 96 4.04 -0.09 8.83
N ILE A 97 4.57 -0.94 7.96
CA ILE A 97 4.66 -0.68 6.53
C ILE A 97 3.56 -1.50 5.85
N VAL A 98 2.73 -0.84 5.06
CA VAL A 98 1.63 -1.42 4.30
C VAL A 98 1.92 -1.19 2.82
N LEU A 99 1.88 -2.27 2.04
CA LEU A 99 1.89 -2.25 0.58
C LEU A 99 0.47 -2.53 0.11
N GLU A 100 -0.04 -1.68 -0.77
CA GLU A 100 -1.37 -1.82 -1.36
C GLU A 100 -1.30 -1.61 -2.87
N GLY A 101 -2.27 -2.14 -3.60
CA GLY A 101 -2.41 -1.92 -5.03
C GLY A 101 -3.52 -2.77 -5.63
N GLU A 102 -3.59 -2.77 -6.96
CA GLU A 102 -4.51 -3.56 -7.77
C GLU A 102 -3.74 -4.43 -8.77
N THR A 103 -4.31 -5.59 -9.08
CA THR A 103 -3.84 -6.42 -10.18
C THR A 103 -4.32 -5.84 -11.52
N THR A 104 -3.75 -6.31 -12.63
CA THR A 104 -4.20 -5.94 -13.98
C THR A 104 -5.65 -6.33 -14.28
N ASP A 105 -6.21 -7.25 -13.49
CA ASP A 105 -7.62 -7.68 -13.57
C ASP A 105 -8.54 -6.87 -12.62
N GLY A 106 -8.01 -5.89 -11.90
CA GLY A 106 -8.75 -5.03 -10.97
C GLY A 106 -9.02 -5.65 -9.59
N GLU A 107 -8.34 -6.74 -9.24
CA GLU A 107 -8.38 -7.30 -7.88
C GLU A 107 -7.40 -6.57 -6.98
N ALA A 108 -7.89 -5.98 -5.88
CA ALA A 108 -7.04 -5.31 -4.90
C ALA A 108 -6.18 -6.31 -4.12
N PHE A 109 -4.95 -5.94 -3.78
CA PHE A 109 -4.07 -6.69 -2.90
C PHE A 109 -3.50 -5.81 -1.78
N SER A 110 -3.15 -6.41 -0.65
CA SER A 110 -2.52 -5.72 0.47
C SER A 110 -1.62 -6.65 1.27
N GLY A 111 -0.49 -6.12 1.73
CA GLY A 111 0.43 -6.79 2.64
C GLY A 111 0.98 -5.82 3.67
N SER A 112 1.24 -6.30 4.88
CA SER A 112 1.82 -5.43 5.93
C SER A 112 2.90 -6.14 6.73
N GLN A 113 3.88 -5.36 7.19
CA GLN A 113 4.92 -5.84 8.09
C GLN A 113 5.25 -4.76 9.12
N THR A 114 5.38 -5.20 10.38
CA THR A 114 5.92 -4.35 11.44
C THR A 114 7.44 -4.39 11.42
N VAL A 115 8.08 -3.23 11.34
CA VAL A 115 9.54 -3.06 11.36
C VAL A 115 9.98 -2.40 12.66
N ARG A 116 11.20 -2.69 13.11
CA ARG A 116 11.78 -2.01 14.28
C ARG A 116 12.31 -0.64 13.89
N VAL A 117 12.02 0.38 14.69
CA VAL A 117 12.46 1.76 14.49
C VAL A 117 13.30 2.20 15.68
N LYS A 118 14.48 2.77 15.42
CA LYS A 118 15.45 3.24 16.41
C LYS A 118 15.92 4.66 16.14
#